data_AF-W7CI40-F1
#
_entry.id   AF-W7CI40-F1
#
_cell.length_a   1.000
_cell.length_b   1.000
_cell.length_c   1.000
_cell.angle_alpha   90.00
_cell.angle_beta   90.00
_cell.angle_gamma   90.00
#
_symmetry.space_group_name_H-M   'P 1'
#
loop_
_entity.id
_entity.type
_entity.pdbx_description
1 polymer ?
#
loop_
_entity_poly.entity_id
_entity_poly.type
_entity_poly.pdbx_seq_one_letter_code
_entity_poly.pdbx_strand_id
1 'polypeptide(L)'
;MPSVSLSQAILESDWGQSELAVEAKNLFGIKGKYHNQSLSYPTQEFQNDEWVTITAAFRKYDTWEQSMNDQVALFQTGTSWNATLYHPVLAAQTYQEGTKALQTAGYATDPDYARKLNEVIERYELNQYDQL
;
A
#
# COMPACT_ATOMS: atom_id res chain seq x y z
N MET A 1 -7.50 -9.15 3.78
CA MET A 1 -7.83 -8.74 5.15
C MET A 1 -8.19 -7.26 5.13
N PRO A 2 -9.48 -6.90 5.24
CA PRO A 2 -9.96 -5.52 5.15
C PRO A 2 -9.20 -4.51 6.02
N SER A 3 -8.88 -4.84 7.27
CA SER A 3 -8.16 -3.94 8.19
C SER A 3 -6.79 -3.52 7.68
N VAL A 4 -6.05 -4.45 7.06
CA VAL A 4 -4.74 -4.20 6.44
C VAL A 4 -4.89 -3.28 5.24
N SER A 5 -5.84 -3.55 4.34
CA SER A 5 -6.09 -2.68 3.17
C SER A 5 -6.52 -1.28 3.59
N LEU A 6 -7.42 -1.15 4.59
CA LEU A 6 -7.88 0.15 5.09
C LEU A 6 -6.76 0.95 5.76
N SER A 7 -5.92 0.30 6.58
CA SER A 7 -4.79 0.98 7.22
C SER A 7 -3.74 1.44 6.21
N GLN A 8 -3.46 0.65 5.17
CA GLN A 8 -2.61 1.10 4.06
C GLN A 8 -3.23 2.29 3.35
N ALA A 9 -4.51 2.24 3.00
CA ALA A 9 -5.18 3.37 2.35
C ALA A 9 -5.07 4.64 3.19
N ILE A 10 -5.34 4.57 4.49
CA ILE A 10 -5.22 5.71 5.40
C ILE A 10 -3.81 6.27 5.43
N LEU A 11 -2.80 5.41 5.63
CA LEU A 11 -1.41 5.80 5.80
C LEU A 11 -0.80 6.37 4.51
N GLU A 12 -0.99 5.68 3.39
CA GLU A 12 -0.38 6.02 2.09
C GLU A 12 -1.04 7.23 1.43
N SER A 13 -2.33 7.45 1.69
CA SER A 13 -3.09 8.54 1.07
C SER A 13 -3.26 9.78 1.94
N ASP A 14 -2.74 9.79 3.16
CA ASP A 14 -3.05 10.81 4.17
C ASP A 14 -4.56 11.07 4.26
N TRP A 15 -5.33 10.03 4.58
CA TRP A 15 -6.81 10.10 4.60
C TRP A 15 -7.45 10.54 3.27
N GLY A 16 -6.85 10.16 2.15
CA GLY A 16 -7.31 10.51 0.81
C GLY A 16 -6.96 11.94 0.40
N GLN A 17 -6.15 12.67 1.18
CA GLN A 17 -5.81 14.08 0.96
C GLN A 17 -4.49 14.27 0.22
N SER A 18 -3.65 13.23 0.13
CA SER A 18 -2.39 13.33 -0.60
C SER A 18 -2.63 13.67 -2.07
N GLU A 19 -1.71 14.43 -2.68
CA GLU A 19 -1.82 14.80 -4.10
C GLU A 19 -1.96 13.56 -4.99
N LEU A 20 -1.25 12.49 -4.67
CA LEU A 20 -1.34 11.22 -5.38
C LEU A 20 -2.75 10.59 -5.28
N ALA A 21 -3.38 10.63 -4.10
CA ALA A 21 -4.73 10.13 -3.90
C ALA A 21 -5.79 10.99 -4.58
N VAL A 22 -5.59 12.31 -4.64
CA VAL A 22 -6.52 13.27 -5.24
C VAL A 22 -6.42 13.25 -6.77
N GLU A 23 -5.22 13.42 -7.32
CA GLU A 23 -4.94 13.64 -8.75
C GLU A 23 -4.81 12.33 -9.55
N ALA A 24 -4.27 11.27 -8.92
CA ALA A 24 -4.09 9.98 -9.56
C ALA A 24 -5.08 8.90 -9.07
N LYS A 25 -5.95 9.24 -8.11
CA LYS A 25 -6.87 8.29 -7.46
C LYS A 25 -6.16 7.07 -6.87
N ASN A 26 -4.87 7.21 -6.53
CA ASN A 26 -4.04 6.13 -6.04
C ASN A 26 -3.90 6.19 -4.52
N LEU A 27 -4.68 5.35 -3.83
CA LEU A 27 -4.76 5.33 -2.37
C LEU A 27 -3.59 4.60 -1.69
N PHE A 28 -2.78 3.88 -2.46
CA PHE A 28 -1.83 2.89 -1.91
C PHE A 28 -0.38 3.13 -2.32
N GLY A 29 -0.08 4.25 -3.00
CA GLY A 29 1.28 4.54 -3.42
C GLY A 29 1.85 3.52 -4.43
N ILE A 30 1.01 2.80 -5.19
CA ILE A 30 1.51 1.74 -6.08
C ILE A 30 2.26 2.38 -7.26
N LYS A 31 3.54 2.05 -7.40
CA LYS A 31 4.41 2.51 -8.49
C LYS A 31 4.07 1.84 -9.83
N GLY A 32 4.40 2.53 -10.93
CA GLY A 32 4.30 2.03 -12.30
C GLY A 32 3.18 2.70 -13.10
N LYS A 33 2.51 1.90 -13.94
CA LYS A 33 1.44 2.34 -14.83
C LYS A 33 0.22 1.45 -14.69
N TYR A 34 -0.97 2.03 -14.80
CA TYR A 34 -2.24 1.31 -14.87
C TYR A 34 -2.96 1.71 -16.16
N HIS A 35 -3.27 0.74 -17.03
CA HIS A 35 -3.81 1.00 -18.38
C HIS A 35 -3.07 2.11 -19.15
N ASN A 36 -1.74 2.07 -19.14
CA ASN A 36 -0.82 3.08 -19.71
C ASN A 36 -0.87 4.48 -19.09
N GLN A 37 -1.65 4.69 -18.02
CA GLN A 37 -1.68 5.93 -17.26
C GLN A 37 -0.71 5.89 -16.07
N SER A 38 -0.06 7.03 -15.79
CA SER A 38 0.77 7.24 -14.60
C SER A 38 0.88 8.72 -14.25
N LEU A 39 1.21 9.00 -12.99
CA LEU A 39 1.61 10.33 -12.52
C LEU A 39 3.03 10.25 -11.96
N SER A 40 3.93 11.09 -12.44
CA SER A 40 5.27 11.23 -11.85
C SER A 40 5.21 12.24 -10.71
N TYR A 41 5.64 11.83 -9.51
CA TYR A 41 5.51 12.64 -8.29
C TYR A 41 6.71 12.41 -7.35
N PRO A 42 7.15 13.42 -6.58
CA PRO A 42 8.18 13.24 -5.55
C PRO A 42 7.70 12.29 -4.44
N THR A 43 8.55 11.36 -4.02
CA THR A 43 8.29 10.45 -2.90
C THR A 43 9.52 10.33 -2.01
N GLN A 44 9.29 10.12 -0.72
CA GLN A 44 10.35 9.81 0.23
C GLN A 44 10.68 8.32 0.17
N GLU A 45 11.97 7.99 0.17
CA GLU A 45 12.48 6.64 0.27
C GLU A 45 13.52 6.58 1.39
N PHE A 46 13.57 5.47 2.11
CA PHE A 46 14.62 5.22 3.08
C PHE A 46 15.71 4.37 2.45
N GLN A 47 16.90 4.94 2.25
CA GLN A 47 18.03 4.27 1.59
C GLN A 47 19.33 4.66 2.29
N ASN A 48 20.23 3.70 2.51
CA ASN A 48 21.51 3.92 3.20
C ASN A 48 21.34 4.62 4.57
N ASP A 49 20.34 4.21 5.34
CA ASP A 49 19.98 4.76 6.66
C ASP A 49 19.54 6.24 6.67
N GLU A 50 19.23 6.81 5.50
CA GLU A 50 18.76 8.19 5.37
C GLU A 50 17.48 8.30 4.53
N TRP A 51 16.66 9.32 4.83
CA TRP A 51 15.50 9.66 4.02
C TRP A 51 15.92 10.53 2.83
N VAL A 52 15.61 10.07 1.62
CA VAL A 52 15.86 10.80 0.37
C VAL A 52 14.56 11.04 -0.38
N THR A 53 14.47 12.16 -1.10
CA THR A 53 13.35 12.42 -2.00
C THR A 53 13.75 12.06 -3.43
N ILE A 54 12.97 11.19 -4.07
CA ILE A 54 13.15 10.82 -5.47
C ILE A 54 11.88 11.13 -6.26
N THR A 55 11.99 11.31 -7.58
CA THR A 55 10.82 11.30 -8.46
C THR A 55 10.54 9.87 -8.92
N ALA A 56 9.33 9.39 -8.70
CA ALA A 56 8.89 8.07 -9.15
C ALA A 56 7.59 8.17 -9.95
N ALA A 57 7.36 7.22 -10.86
CA ALA A 57 6.10 7.09 -11.56
C ALA A 57 5.15 6.20 -10.75
N PHE A 58 3.95 6.71 -10.49
CA PHE A 58 2.87 6.02 -9.79
C PHE A 58 1.73 5.69 -10.72
N ARG A 59 1.06 4.57 -10.46
CA ARG A 59 -0.16 4.19 -11.19
C ARG A 59 -1.20 5.29 -11.04
N LYS A 60 -1.91 5.59 -12.12
CA LYS A 60 -3.02 6.53 -12.16
C LYS A 60 -4.29 5.76 -12.53
N TYR A 61 -5.36 6.02 -11.78
CA TYR A 61 -6.66 5.41 -11.93
C TYR A 61 -7.72 6.47 -12.21
N ASP A 62 -8.84 6.05 -12.79
CA ASP A 62 -10.01 6.91 -12.98
C ASP A 62 -10.85 7.01 -11.71
N THR A 63 -10.83 5.97 -10.85
CA THR A 63 -11.59 5.92 -9.59
C THR A 63 -10.79 5.30 -8.44
N TRP A 64 -11.16 5.63 -7.21
CA TRP A 64 -10.60 4.95 -6.02
C TRP A 64 -10.95 3.46 -5.97
N GLU A 65 -12.08 3.05 -6.55
CA GLU A 65 -12.45 1.64 -6.68
C GLU A 65 -11.43 0.86 -7.52
N GLN A 66 -10.97 1.43 -8.64
CA GLN A 66 -9.91 0.83 -9.44
C GLN A 66 -8.61 0.68 -8.64
N SER A 67 -8.25 1.69 -7.83
CA SER A 67 -7.09 1.60 -6.94
C SER A 67 -7.23 0.49 -5.90
N MET A 68 -8.42 0.29 -5.33
CA MET A 68 -8.69 -0.80 -4.36
C MET A 68 -8.61 -2.16 -5.03
N ASN A 69 -9.22 -2.32 -6.21
CA ASN A 69 -9.16 -3.55 -6.97
C ASN A 69 -7.73 -3.89 -7.40
N ASP A 70 -6.93 -2.89 -7.78
CA ASP A 70 -5.54 -3.09 -8.20
C ASP A 70 -4.62 -3.48 -7.03
N GLN A 71 -4.87 -2.99 -5.81
CA GLN A 71 -4.16 -3.47 -4.61
C GLN A 71 -4.44 -4.97 -4.38
N VAL A 72 -5.71 -5.39 -4.46
CA VAL A 72 -6.08 -6.80 -4.29
C VAL A 72 -5.44 -7.66 -5.38
N ALA A 73 -5.48 -7.20 -6.63
CA ALA A 73 -4.81 -7.88 -7.74
C ALA A 73 -3.31 -8.02 -7.50
N LEU A 74 -2.63 -6.96 -7.05
CA LEU A 74 -1.22 -7.00 -6.69
C LEU A 74 -0.92 -8.08 -5.64
N PHE A 75 -1.78 -8.27 -4.64
CA PHE A 75 -1.58 -9.32 -3.64
C PHE A 75 -1.77 -10.73 -4.21
N GLN A 76 -2.70 -10.90 -5.14
CA GLN A 76 -2.99 -12.19 -5.79
C GLN A 76 -1.91 -12.59 -6.80
N THR A 77 -1.46 -11.64 -7.62
CA THR A 77 -0.60 -11.90 -8.77
C THR A 77 0.86 -11.52 -8.56
N GLY A 78 1.18 -10.87 -7.43
CA GLY A 78 2.52 -10.38 -7.16
C GLY A 78 2.98 -9.32 -8.16
N THR A 79 4.30 -9.22 -8.32
CA THR A 79 4.96 -8.31 -9.27
C THR A 79 5.41 -9.07 -10.51
N SER A 80 5.82 -8.34 -11.56
CA SER A 80 6.36 -8.95 -12.78
C SER A 80 7.62 -9.78 -12.56
N TRP A 81 8.37 -9.52 -11.49
CA TRP A 81 9.61 -10.23 -11.15
C TRP A 81 9.41 -11.28 -10.04
N ASN A 82 8.31 -11.22 -9.30
CA ASN A 82 7.95 -12.22 -8.30
C ASN A 82 6.42 -12.32 -8.14
N ALA A 83 5.84 -13.32 -8.77
CA ALA A 83 4.39 -13.55 -8.80
C ALA A 83 3.79 -13.98 -7.44
N THR A 84 4.63 -14.40 -6.49
CA THR A 84 4.19 -14.87 -5.17
C THR A 84 4.57 -13.92 -4.03
N LEU A 85 5.16 -12.75 -4.36
CA LEU A 85 5.74 -11.81 -3.40
C LEU A 85 4.80 -11.47 -2.24
N TYR A 86 3.50 -11.30 -2.53
CA TYR A 86 2.49 -10.90 -1.56
C TYR A 86 1.56 -12.04 -1.11
N HIS A 87 1.81 -13.28 -1.52
CA HIS A 87 1.02 -14.44 -1.06
C HIS A 87 1.00 -14.59 0.47
N PRO A 88 2.08 -14.29 1.23
CA PRO A 88 2.02 -14.30 2.68
C PRO A 88 1.00 -13.31 3.27
N VAL A 89 0.72 -12.19 2.60
CA VAL A 89 -0.32 -11.23 3.03
C VAL A 89 -1.72 -11.87 2.92
N LEU A 90 -1.94 -12.70 1.89
CA LEU A 90 -3.19 -13.42 1.70
C LEU A 90 -3.37 -14.60 2.67
N ALA A 91 -2.26 -15.22 3.09
CA ALA A 91 -2.26 -16.36 4.00
C ALA A 91 -2.36 -15.96 5.49
N ALA A 92 -2.11 -14.68 5.80
CA ALA A 92 -2.12 -14.15 7.16
C ALA A 92 -3.48 -14.40 7.85
N GLN A 93 -3.41 -14.89 9.09
CA GLN A 93 -4.58 -15.16 9.95
C GLN A 93 -4.89 -13.98 10.87
N THR A 94 -3.93 -13.09 11.08
CA THR A 94 -4.06 -11.89 11.91
C THR A 94 -3.56 -10.67 11.16
N TYR A 95 -4.04 -9.48 11.52
CA TYR A 95 -3.57 -8.25 10.88
C TYR A 95 -2.08 -8.02 11.12
N GLN A 96 -1.55 -8.42 12.28
CA GLN A 96 -0.13 -8.34 12.59
C GLN A 96 0.71 -9.21 11.66
N GLU A 97 0.24 -10.41 11.32
CA GLU A 97 0.88 -11.25 10.30
C GLU A 97 0.82 -10.58 8.91
N GLY A 98 -0.33 -9.99 8.56
CA GLY A 98 -0.52 -9.30 7.28
C GLY A 98 0.39 -8.07 7.11
N THR A 99 0.46 -7.20 8.12
CA THR A 99 1.32 -6.02 8.10
C THR A 99 2.80 -6.40 8.13
N LYS A 100 3.16 -7.47 8.87
CA LYS A 100 4.54 -7.99 8.84
C LYS A 100 4.89 -8.54 7.46
N ALA A 101 3.98 -9.29 6.83
CA ALA A 101 4.17 -9.80 5.49
C ALA A 101 4.39 -8.69 4.46
N LEU A 102 3.66 -7.58 4.54
CA LEU A 102 3.86 -6.40 3.69
C LEU A 102 5.26 -5.80 3.85
N GLN A 103 5.72 -5.65 5.09
CA GLN A 103 7.05 -5.14 5.36
C GLN A 103 8.13 -6.10 4.81
N THR A 104 7.99 -7.40 5.05
CA THR A 104 8.93 -8.41 4.51
C THR A 104 8.94 -8.44 2.98
N ALA A 105 7.80 -8.21 2.34
CA ALA A 105 7.68 -8.11 0.89
C ALA A 105 8.30 -6.82 0.32
N GLY A 106 8.71 -5.87 1.16
CA GLY A 106 9.30 -4.60 0.74
C GLY A 106 8.29 -3.66 0.10
N TYR A 107 7.03 -3.64 0.57
CA TYR A 107 6.01 -2.73 0.07
C TYR A 107 6.45 -1.25 0.22
N ALA A 108 7.03 -0.93 1.37
CA ALA A 108 7.63 0.36 1.68
C ALA A 108 9.08 0.17 2.15
N THR A 109 9.94 1.15 1.90
CA THR A 109 11.32 1.18 2.42
C THR A 109 11.38 1.61 3.90
N ASP A 110 10.28 2.08 4.46
CA ASP A 110 10.15 2.47 5.85
C ASP A 110 10.36 1.27 6.82
N PRO A 111 11.38 1.31 7.71
CA PRO A 111 11.66 0.24 8.65
C PRO A 111 10.56 0.04 9.70
N ASP A 112 9.67 1.01 9.88
CA ASP A 112 8.56 0.97 10.83
C ASP A 112 7.19 0.70 10.18
N TYR A 113 7.15 0.38 8.88
CA TYR A 113 5.91 0.27 8.12
C TYR A 113 4.85 -0.62 8.78
N ALA A 114 5.23 -1.85 9.18
CA ALA A 114 4.29 -2.77 9.83
C ALA A 114 3.75 -2.22 11.16
N ARG A 115 4.61 -1.55 11.95
CA ARG A 115 4.24 -0.93 13.21
C ARG A 115 3.24 0.20 12.98
N LYS A 116 3.49 1.08 12.01
CA LYS A 116 2.59 2.19 11.65
C LYS A 116 1.22 1.68 11.20
N LEU A 117 1.17 0.64 10.38
CA LEU A 117 -0.11 0.03 9.98
C LEU A 117 -0.87 -0.54 11.18
N ASN A 118 -0.20 -1.27 12.08
CA ASN A 118 -0.83 -1.79 13.30
C ASN A 118 -1.39 -0.64 14.17
N GLU A 119 -0.64 0.45 14.34
CA GLU A 119 -1.11 1.63 15.08
C GLU A 119 -2.36 2.26 14.46
N VAL A 120 -2.46 2.31 13.14
CA VAL A 120 -3.66 2.78 12.44
C VAL A 120 -4.82 1.81 12.65
N ILE A 121 -4.59 0.49 12.52
CA ILE A 121 -5.62 -0.53 12.75
C ILE A 121 -6.19 -0.42 14.16
N GLU A 122 -5.32 -0.33 15.17
CA GLU A 122 -5.71 -0.28 16.58
C GLU A 122 -6.41 1.04 16.93
N ARG A 123 -5.89 2.17 16.45
CA ARG A 123 -6.46 3.50 16.73
C ARG A 123 -7.88 3.65 16.21
N TYR A 124 -8.19 3.05 15.07
CA TYR A 124 -9.51 3.16 14.43
C TYR A 124 -10.32 1.86 14.48
N GLU A 125 -9.88 0.89 15.29
CA GLU A 125 -10.52 -0.41 15.49
C GLU A 125 -10.85 -1.11 14.16
N LEU A 126 -9.97 -1.01 13.16
CA LEU A 126 -10.25 -1.46 11.79
C LEU A 126 -10.39 -2.98 11.67
N ASN A 127 -9.88 -3.73 12.65
CA ASN A 127 -10.05 -5.19 12.75
C ASN A 127 -11.52 -5.60 12.88
N GLN A 128 -12.42 -4.70 13.26
CA GLN A 128 -13.87 -4.96 13.25
C GLN A 128 -14.40 -5.32 11.85
N TYR A 129 -13.73 -4.86 10.77
CA TYR A 129 -14.11 -5.14 9.39
C TYR A 129 -13.61 -6.50 8.87
N ASP A 130 -12.75 -7.21 9.62
CA ASP A 130 -12.21 -8.50 9.20
C ASP A 130 -13.17 -9.67 9.44
N GLN A 131 -14.23 -9.46 10.22
CA GLN A 131 -15.22 -10.50 10.58
C GLN A 131 -16.51 -10.45 9.74
N LEU A 132 -16.54 -9.62 8.70
CA LEU A 132 -17.68 -9.45 7.80
C LEU A 132 -17.73 -10.51 6.70
#